data_AF-A0A1V5JE60-F1
#
_entry.id   AF-A0A1V5JE60-F1
#
_cell.length_a   1.000
_cell.length_b   1.000
_cell.length_c   1.000
_cell.angle_alpha   90.00
_cell.angle_beta   90.00
_cell.angle_gamma   90.00
#
_symmetry.space_group_name_H-M   'P 1'
#
loop_
_entity.id
_entity.type
_entity.pdbx_description
1 polymer ?
#
loop_
_entity_poly.entity_id
_entity_poly.type
_entity_poly.pdbx_seq_one_letter_code
_entity_poly.pdbx_strand_id
1 'polypeptide(L)'
;MPIKGVNKSWFEYGSIDTDILYENMMNRFSWLSANDPDVYIDYYHNRTLLVIRARLNHARLAQALVAEGDTARAVQVIDRCLELFPVSNVDYDYYFGDIISACFASGMKEKAKQLTGEFTDYFAARTAYLLDQRPSVAYYAGAEIANGLQMMLQAIRVCFDNGEMALAEEINGRYNELYARYAAFNQ
;
A
#
# COMPACT_ATOMS: atom_id res chain seq x y z
N MET A 1 -9.48 3.79 32.66
CA MET A 1 -8.51 2.78 33.12
C MET A 1 -7.57 2.48 31.97
N PRO A 2 -6.24 2.54 32.12
CA PRO A 2 -5.31 2.10 31.07
C PRO A 2 -5.51 0.61 30.78
N ILE A 3 -5.68 0.24 29.51
CA ILE A 3 -5.81 -1.17 29.09
C ILE A 3 -4.41 -1.67 28.71
N LYS A 4 -3.96 -2.78 29.29
CA LYS A 4 -2.67 -3.39 28.95
C LYS A 4 -2.76 -4.05 27.58
N GLY A 5 -2.20 -3.40 26.55
CA GLY A 5 -2.10 -3.97 25.21
C GLY A 5 -0.95 -4.97 25.06
N VAL A 6 -1.08 -5.88 24.10
CA VAL A 6 0.02 -6.75 23.65
C VAL A 6 0.78 -5.99 22.56
N ASN A 7 2.08 -5.80 22.73
CA ASN A 7 2.93 -5.24 21.68
C ASN A 7 3.30 -6.34 20.70
N LYS A 8 2.62 -6.39 19.55
CA LYS A 8 2.94 -7.30 18.45
C LYS A 8 4.05 -6.74 17.55
N SER A 9 3.96 -5.45 17.19
CA SER A 9 4.97 -4.73 16.42
C SER A 9 4.80 -3.21 16.51
N TRP A 10 5.79 -2.44 16.01
CA TRP A 10 5.70 -0.97 15.88
C TRP A 10 4.58 -0.47 14.96
N PHE A 11 4.07 -1.34 14.07
CA PHE A 11 2.96 -1.03 13.17
C PHE A 11 1.61 -1.52 13.71
N GLU A 12 1.62 -2.53 14.58
CA GLU A 12 0.42 -3.19 15.13
C GLU A 12 0.25 -2.99 16.65
N TYR A 13 0.64 -1.83 17.17
CA TYR A 13 0.34 -1.52 18.56
C TYR A 13 -1.08 -0.95 18.73
N GLY A 14 -1.66 -1.21 19.90
CA GLY A 14 -2.98 -0.72 20.31
C GLY A 14 -4.16 -1.53 19.77
N SER A 15 -5.33 -1.28 20.35
CA SER A 15 -6.64 -1.76 19.88
C SER A 15 -7.40 -0.64 19.18
N ILE A 16 -8.29 -1.00 18.26
CA ILE A 16 -9.17 -0.06 17.56
C ILE A 16 -10.56 -0.19 18.15
N ASP A 17 -11.18 0.94 18.48
CA ASP A 17 -12.63 1.03 18.65
C ASP A 17 -13.20 1.37 17.27
N THR A 18 -13.86 0.40 16.64
CA THR A 18 -14.27 0.48 15.24
C THR A 18 -15.32 1.57 15.03
N ASP A 19 -16.25 1.76 15.96
CA ASP A 19 -17.28 2.78 15.85
C ASP A 19 -16.70 4.20 15.94
N ILE A 20 -15.83 4.47 16.91
CA ILE A 20 -15.17 5.78 17.04
C ILE A 20 -14.28 6.07 15.83
N LEU A 21 -13.48 5.09 15.41
CA LEU A 21 -12.55 5.31 14.29
C LEU A 21 -13.30 5.45 12.97
N TYR A 22 -14.35 4.66 12.75
CA TYR A 22 -15.22 4.77 11.59
C TYR A 22 -15.86 6.16 11.51
N GLU A 23 -16.50 6.63 12.59
CA GLU A 23 -17.11 7.96 12.62
C GLU A 23 -16.08 9.06 12.30
N ASN A 24 -14.90 8.98 12.90
CA ASN A 24 -13.87 9.98 12.64
C ASN A 24 -13.36 9.94 11.20
N MET A 25 -13.03 8.76 10.66
CA MET A 25 -12.41 8.63 9.35
C MET A 25 -13.39 8.87 8.20
N MET A 26 -14.64 8.46 8.37
CA MET A 26 -15.65 8.55 7.33
C MET A 26 -16.34 9.92 7.31
N ASN A 27 -16.57 10.52 8.49
CA ASN A 27 -17.45 11.69 8.62
C ASN A 27 -16.77 12.96 9.13
N ARG A 28 -15.69 12.86 9.93
CA ARG A 28 -15.11 14.04 10.62
C ARG A 28 -13.77 14.49 10.07
N PHE A 29 -12.93 13.55 9.62
CA PHE A 29 -11.62 13.87 9.07
C PHE A 29 -11.79 14.45 7.66
N SER A 30 -11.16 15.60 7.46
CA SER A 30 -11.08 16.24 6.15
C SER A 30 -9.67 16.08 5.62
N TRP A 31 -9.59 15.58 4.39
CA TRP A 31 -8.35 15.43 3.64
C TRP A 31 -8.19 16.55 2.61
N LEU A 32 -8.99 17.62 2.77
CA LEU A 32 -9.06 18.76 1.86
C LEU A 32 -9.25 18.27 0.42
N SER A 33 -8.50 18.83 -0.53
CA SER A 33 -8.55 18.51 -1.95
C SER A 33 -7.48 17.48 -2.36
N ALA A 34 -7.14 16.52 -1.50
CA ALA A 34 -6.11 15.51 -1.81
C ALA A 34 -6.46 14.64 -3.03
N ASN A 35 -7.75 14.52 -3.35
CA ASN A 35 -8.27 13.79 -4.50
C ASN A 35 -8.62 14.68 -5.70
N ASP A 36 -8.39 15.99 -5.60
CA ASP A 36 -8.68 16.94 -6.68
C ASP A 36 -7.55 16.91 -7.73
N PRO A 37 -7.80 16.49 -8.99
CA PRO A 37 -6.79 16.41 -10.05
C PRO A 37 -6.10 17.74 -10.35
N ASP A 38 -6.73 18.88 -10.03
CA ASP A 38 -6.15 20.20 -10.25
C ASP A 38 -5.22 20.65 -9.11
N VAL A 39 -5.16 19.88 -8.02
CA VAL A 39 -4.31 20.16 -6.86
C VAL A 39 -3.03 19.35 -6.93
N TYR A 40 -1.89 20.08 -6.96
CA TYR A 40 -0.58 19.46 -6.92
C TYR A 40 -0.23 18.98 -5.50
N ILE A 41 -0.06 17.67 -5.36
CA ILE A 41 0.41 17.02 -4.13
C ILE A 41 1.94 16.95 -4.18
N ASP A 42 2.60 17.83 -3.43
CA ASP A 42 4.06 17.84 -3.36
C ASP A 42 4.62 16.76 -2.41
N TYR A 43 5.95 16.70 -2.34
CA TYR A 43 6.68 15.80 -1.45
C TYR A 43 6.25 15.89 0.03
N TYR A 44 6.02 17.10 0.56
CA TYR A 44 5.66 17.31 1.96
C TYR A 44 4.23 16.85 2.25
N HIS A 45 3.30 17.01 1.30
CA HIS A 45 1.95 16.46 1.41
C HIS A 45 1.99 14.92 1.46
N ASN A 46 2.68 14.29 0.50
CA ASN A 46 2.88 12.83 0.50
C ASN A 46 3.56 12.34 1.79
N ARG A 47 4.60 13.04 2.24
CA ARG A 47 5.31 12.73 3.49
C ARG A 47 4.38 12.83 4.70
N THR A 48 3.49 13.82 4.73
CA THR A 48 2.55 14.03 5.85
C THR A 48 1.55 12.89 5.92
N LEU A 49 0.95 12.50 4.79
CA LEU A 49 0.03 11.36 4.69
C LEU A 49 0.69 10.05 5.16
N LEU A 50 1.96 9.86 4.82
CA LEU A 50 2.76 8.72 5.27
C LEU A 50 3.00 8.75 6.79
N VAL A 51 3.35 9.91 7.37
CA VAL A 51 3.65 10.03 8.81
C VAL A 51 2.42 9.80 9.67
N ILE A 52 1.25 10.34 9.27
CA ILE A 52 -0.02 10.11 9.97
C ILE A 52 -0.64 8.75 9.62
N ARG A 53 -0.03 8.03 8.68
CA ARG A 53 -0.38 6.67 8.25
C ARG A 53 -1.81 6.57 7.76
N ALA A 54 -2.21 7.52 6.91
CA ALA A 54 -3.60 7.65 6.45
C ALA A 54 -4.13 6.33 5.87
N ARG A 55 -3.47 5.75 4.85
CA ARG A 55 -3.87 4.47 4.24
C ARG A 55 -3.83 3.30 5.24
N LEU A 56 -2.81 3.21 6.09
CA LEU A 56 -2.71 2.15 7.11
C LEU A 56 -3.90 2.18 8.07
N ASN A 57 -4.31 3.36 8.53
CA ASN A 57 -5.44 3.48 9.47
C ASN A 57 -6.75 3.02 8.80
N HIS A 58 -6.94 3.29 7.50
CA HIS A 58 -8.09 2.80 6.74
C HIS A 58 -8.04 1.27 6.63
N ALA A 59 -6.88 0.71 6.25
CA ALA A 59 -6.69 -0.74 6.15
C ALA A 59 -6.96 -1.46 7.48
N ARG A 60 -6.42 -0.94 8.59
CA ARG A 60 -6.62 -1.51 9.92
C ARG A 60 -8.08 -1.44 10.38
N LEU A 61 -8.77 -0.34 10.12
CA LEU A 61 -10.19 -0.21 10.42
C LEU A 61 -11.01 -1.22 9.61
N ALA A 62 -10.76 -1.33 8.30
CA ALA A 62 -11.44 -2.29 7.45
C ALA A 62 -11.22 -3.74 7.91
N GLN A 63 -9.99 -4.12 8.25
CA GLN A 63 -9.69 -5.45 8.79
C GLN A 63 -10.37 -5.72 10.13
N ALA A 64 -10.44 -4.72 11.02
CA ALA A 64 -11.13 -4.85 12.30
C ALA A 64 -12.64 -5.05 12.10
N LEU A 65 -13.26 -4.28 11.20
CA LEU A 65 -14.68 -4.43 10.83
C LEU A 65 -14.96 -5.82 10.24
N VAL A 66 -14.09 -6.33 9.36
CA VAL A 66 -14.20 -7.70 8.84
C VAL A 66 -14.13 -8.73 9.98
N ALA A 67 -13.22 -8.55 10.94
CA ALA A 67 -13.09 -9.45 12.09
C ALA A 67 -14.33 -9.43 13.00
N GLU A 68 -15.08 -8.31 13.02
CA GLU A 68 -16.37 -8.17 13.71
C GLU A 68 -17.56 -8.71 12.88
N GLY A 69 -17.33 -9.12 11.63
CA GLY A 69 -18.36 -9.58 10.70
C GLY A 69 -19.07 -8.47 9.93
N ASP A 70 -18.62 -7.22 10.07
CA ASP A 70 -19.16 -6.05 9.37
C ASP A 70 -18.40 -5.75 8.08
N THR A 71 -18.51 -6.67 7.13
CA THR A 71 -17.87 -6.52 5.82
C THR A 71 -18.42 -5.33 5.04
N ALA A 72 -19.68 -4.95 5.25
CA ALA A 72 -20.30 -3.83 4.53
C ALA A 72 -19.61 -2.50 4.85
N ARG A 73 -19.39 -2.19 6.14
CA ARG A 73 -18.63 -1.00 6.54
C ARG A 73 -17.15 -1.12 6.13
N ALA A 74 -16.56 -2.30 6.16
CA ALA A 74 -15.18 -2.50 5.72
C ALA A 74 -14.96 -2.09 4.25
N VAL A 75 -15.87 -2.51 3.35
CA VAL A 75 -15.83 -2.13 1.93
C VAL A 75 -15.94 -0.61 1.78
N GLN A 76 -16.86 0.03 2.52
CA GLN A 76 -17.01 1.49 2.48
C GLN A 76 -15.73 2.23 2.90
N VAL A 77 -15.03 1.75 3.94
CA VAL A 77 -13.76 2.34 4.38
C VAL A 77 -12.67 2.21 3.31
N ILE A 78 -12.59 1.06 2.65
CA ILE A 78 -11.61 0.80 1.58
C ILE A 78 -11.89 1.71 0.39
N ASP A 79 -13.14 1.75 -0.08
CA ASP A 79 -13.54 2.59 -1.21
C ASP A 79 -13.28 4.06 -0.91
N ARG A 80 -13.61 4.51 0.29
CA ARG A 80 -13.33 5.89 0.75
C ARG A 80 -11.84 6.19 0.76
N CYS A 81 -10.99 5.26 1.19
CA CYS A 81 -9.54 5.43 1.15
C CYS A 81 -9.02 5.61 -0.29
N LEU A 82 -9.54 4.83 -1.24
CA LEU A 82 -9.13 4.91 -2.64
C LEU A 82 -9.65 6.16 -3.34
N GLU A 83 -10.84 6.64 -2.94
CA GLU A 83 -11.42 7.90 -3.40
C GLU A 83 -10.63 9.12 -2.89
N LEU A 84 -10.20 9.09 -1.62
CA LEU A 84 -9.48 10.19 -0.98
C LEU A 84 -8.01 10.28 -1.39
N PHE A 85 -7.37 9.14 -1.66
CA PHE A 85 -5.96 9.06 -2.02
C PHE A 85 -5.75 8.30 -3.34
N PRO A 86 -6.34 8.79 -4.44
CA PRO A 86 -6.21 8.13 -5.73
C PRO A 86 -4.75 8.19 -6.18
N VAL A 87 -4.26 7.10 -6.77
CA VAL A 87 -2.86 6.96 -7.19
C VAL A 87 -2.46 8.01 -8.25
N SER A 88 -3.43 8.55 -8.99
CA SER A 88 -3.21 9.64 -9.95
C SER A 88 -2.73 10.94 -9.30
N ASN A 89 -3.00 11.12 -8.00
CA ASN A 89 -2.70 12.35 -7.26
C ASN A 89 -1.78 12.10 -6.06
N VAL A 90 -2.01 11.00 -5.35
CA VAL A 90 -1.25 10.61 -4.16
C VAL A 90 -0.50 9.33 -4.49
N ASP A 91 0.82 9.47 -4.64
CA ASP A 91 1.73 8.38 -4.99
C ASP A 91 1.51 7.12 -4.13
N TYR A 92 1.86 5.97 -4.68
CA TYR A 92 1.92 4.74 -3.90
C TYR A 92 2.85 4.91 -2.70
N ASP A 93 2.41 4.38 -1.56
CA ASP A 93 3.18 4.35 -0.32
C ASP A 93 3.30 2.91 0.21
N TYR A 94 4.09 2.77 1.29
CA TYR A 94 4.36 1.49 1.95
C TYR A 94 3.11 0.78 2.49
N TYR A 95 1.99 1.49 2.66
CA TYR A 95 0.75 0.97 3.24
C TYR A 95 -0.27 0.55 2.18
N PHE A 96 0.05 0.71 0.89
CA PHE A 96 -0.87 0.30 -0.17
C PHE A 96 -1.09 -1.22 -0.17
N GLY A 97 -0.07 -2.01 0.16
CA GLY A 97 -0.21 -3.46 0.37
C GLY A 97 -1.18 -3.84 1.50
N ASP A 98 -1.30 -3.01 2.55
CA ASP A 98 -2.28 -3.22 3.62
C ASP A 98 -3.72 -2.98 3.12
N ILE A 99 -3.91 -2.00 2.23
CA ILE A 99 -5.20 -1.77 1.56
C ILE A 99 -5.57 -2.96 0.68
N ILE A 100 -4.63 -3.46 -0.13
CA ILE A 100 -4.85 -4.68 -0.95
C ILE A 100 -5.22 -5.87 -0.06
N SER A 101 -4.53 -6.04 1.07
CA SER A 101 -4.83 -7.10 2.04
C SER A 101 -6.23 -6.95 2.65
N ALA A 102 -6.65 -5.72 2.97
CA ALA A 102 -7.99 -5.42 3.44
C ALA A 102 -9.07 -5.71 2.36
N CYS A 103 -8.77 -5.45 1.08
CA CYS A 103 -9.65 -5.83 -0.03
C CYS A 103 -9.85 -7.36 -0.09
N PHE A 104 -8.78 -8.16 0.04
CA PHE A 104 -8.92 -9.61 0.10
C PHE A 104 -9.74 -10.06 1.32
N ALA A 105 -9.43 -9.52 2.51
CA ALA A 105 -10.14 -9.86 3.75
C ALA A 105 -11.63 -9.52 3.70
N SER A 106 -12.02 -8.44 3.03
CA SER A 106 -13.42 -8.03 2.84
C SER A 106 -14.13 -8.74 1.68
N GLY A 107 -13.47 -9.67 0.99
CA GLY A 107 -14.05 -10.40 -0.14
C GLY A 107 -14.04 -9.65 -1.48
N MET A 108 -13.43 -8.47 -1.55
CA MET A 108 -13.26 -7.66 -2.78
C MET A 108 -12.15 -8.24 -3.69
N LYS A 109 -12.22 -9.53 -4.00
CA LYS A 109 -11.12 -10.30 -4.59
C LYS A 109 -10.62 -9.75 -5.94
N GLU A 110 -11.54 -9.47 -6.87
CA GLU A 110 -11.15 -8.95 -8.19
C GLU A 110 -10.54 -7.55 -8.10
N LYS A 111 -11.07 -6.71 -7.21
CA LYS A 111 -10.50 -5.38 -6.95
C LYS A 111 -9.10 -5.50 -6.34
N ALA A 112 -8.90 -6.41 -5.40
CA ALA A 112 -7.59 -6.67 -4.80
C ALA A 112 -6.56 -7.08 -5.86
N LYS A 113 -6.91 -8.03 -6.73
CA LYS A 113 -6.04 -8.47 -7.84
C LYS A 113 -5.72 -7.35 -8.82
N GLN A 114 -6.72 -6.53 -9.19
CA GLN A 114 -6.51 -5.35 -10.03
C GLN A 114 -5.49 -4.40 -9.39
N LEU A 115 -5.71 -4.03 -8.12
CA LEU A 115 -4.82 -3.12 -7.40
C LEU A 115 -3.40 -3.68 -7.26
N THR A 116 -3.25 -4.98 -7.02
CA THR A 116 -1.95 -5.65 -7.02
C THR A 116 -1.24 -5.54 -8.37
N GLY A 117 -1.97 -5.74 -9.47
CA GLY A 117 -1.44 -5.62 -10.83
C GLY A 117 -0.93 -4.21 -11.11
N GLU A 118 -1.77 -3.20 -10.88
CA GLU A 118 -1.43 -1.78 -11.06
C GLU A 118 -0.22 -1.37 -10.20
N PHE A 119 -0.21 -1.78 -8.92
CA PHE A 119 0.89 -1.54 -8.00
C PHE A 119 2.20 -2.19 -8.48
N THR A 120 2.13 -3.45 -8.90
CA THR A 120 3.30 -4.17 -9.43
C THR A 120 3.81 -3.52 -10.71
N ASP A 121 2.92 -3.16 -11.64
CA ASP A 121 3.27 -2.56 -12.91
C ASP A 121 3.99 -1.23 -12.72
N TYR A 122 3.49 -0.39 -11.82
CA TYR A 122 4.13 0.87 -11.47
C TYR A 122 5.56 0.65 -10.96
N PHE A 123 5.75 -0.22 -9.96
CA PHE A 123 7.08 -0.41 -9.37
C PHE A 123 8.02 -1.17 -10.29
N ALA A 124 7.54 -2.14 -11.07
CA ALA A 124 8.36 -2.83 -12.05
C ALA A 124 8.82 -1.89 -13.17
N ALA A 125 7.93 -1.07 -13.72
CA ALA A 125 8.26 -0.10 -14.77
C ALA A 125 9.24 0.96 -14.26
N ARG A 126 9.01 1.51 -13.06
CA ARG A 126 9.91 2.49 -12.44
C ARG A 126 11.30 1.90 -12.16
N THR A 127 11.34 0.68 -11.63
CA THR A 127 12.60 -0.02 -11.32
C THR A 127 13.39 -0.32 -12.61
N ALA A 128 12.71 -0.84 -13.63
CA ALA A 128 13.32 -1.08 -14.94
C ALA A 128 13.88 0.20 -15.55
N TYR A 129 13.07 1.28 -15.55
CA TYR A 129 13.49 2.58 -16.08
C TYR A 129 14.76 3.11 -15.40
N LEU A 130 14.85 3.01 -14.06
CA LEU A 130 16.03 3.45 -13.30
C LEU A 130 17.25 2.59 -13.60
N LEU A 131 17.07 1.27 -13.73
CA LEU A 131 18.14 0.33 -14.10
C LEU A 131 18.64 0.54 -15.54
N ASP A 132 17.80 1.03 -16.43
CA ASP A 132 18.15 1.34 -17.83
C ASP A 132 18.83 2.71 -18.01
N GLN A 133 18.93 3.51 -16.94
CA GLN A 133 19.66 4.77 -16.99
C GLN A 133 21.17 4.54 -17.14
N ARG A 134 21.89 5.62 -17.49
CA ARG A 134 23.36 5.61 -17.49
C ARG A 134 23.88 5.15 -16.11
N PRO A 135 25.01 4.41 -16.04
CA PRO A 135 25.47 3.80 -14.79
C PRO A 135 25.56 4.77 -13.60
N SER A 136 26.03 6.00 -13.79
CA SER A 136 26.10 6.98 -12.71
C SER A 136 24.72 7.35 -12.15
N VAL A 137 23.69 7.43 -12.99
CA VAL A 137 22.32 7.75 -12.57
C VAL A 137 21.71 6.57 -11.81
N ALA A 138 21.84 5.36 -12.35
CA ALA A 138 21.38 4.14 -11.69
C ALA A 138 22.03 3.95 -10.31
N TYR A 139 23.33 4.27 -10.17
CA TYR A 139 24.05 4.24 -8.90
C TYR A 139 23.44 5.19 -7.85
N TYR A 140 23.18 6.45 -8.22
CA TYR A 140 22.57 7.40 -7.30
C TYR A 140 21.10 7.10 -6.99
N ALA A 141 20.41 6.38 -7.87
CA ALA A 141 19.03 5.92 -7.69
C ALA A 141 18.92 4.57 -6.95
N GLY A 142 20.00 4.09 -6.33
CA GLY A 142 20.01 2.77 -5.70
C GLY A 142 18.94 2.60 -4.61
N ALA A 143 18.61 3.66 -3.87
CA ALA A 143 17.56 3.63 -2.85
C ALA A 143 16.16 3.47 -3.47
N GLU A 144 15.90 4.14 -4.59
CA GLU A 144 14.65 4.07 -5.34
C GLU A 144 14.48 2.72 -6.04
N ILE A 145 15.57 2.15 -6.58
CA ILE A 145 15.59 0.80 -7.15
C ILE A 145 15.30 -0.24 -6.07
N ALA A 146 15.99 -0.16 -4.92
CA ALA A 146 15.76 -1.04 -3.79
C ALA A 146 14.32 -0.92 -3.25
N ASN A 147 13.76 0.30 -3.20
CA ASN A 147 12.37 0.52 -2.82
C ASN A 147 11.41 -0.16 -3.79
N GLY A 148 11.60 -0.01 -5.11
CA GLY A 148 10.72 -0.65 -6.09
C GLY A 148 10.72 -2.17 -5.98
N LEU A 149 11.90 -2.78 -5.81
CA LEU A 149 12.04 -4.22 -5.54
C LEU A 149 11.33 -4.63 -4.24
N GLN A 150 11.46 -3.83 -3.17
CA GLN A 150 10.79 -4.08 -1.90
C GLN A 150 9.26 -4.02 -2.01
N MET A 151 8.72 -3.09 -2.80
CA MET A 151 7.28 -2.99 -3.04
C MET A 151 6.77 -4.18 -3.86
N MET A 152 7.53 -4.65 -4.84
CA MET A 152 7.20 -5.90 -5.54
C MET A 152 7.19 -7.11 -4.59
N LEU A 153 8.16 -7.22 -3.67
CA LEU A 153 8.15 -8.27 -2.64
C LEU A 153 6.92 -8.19 -1.72
N GLN A 154 6.47 -6.98 -1.38
CA GLN A 154 5.23 -6.79 -0.62
C GLN A 154 4.03 -7.32 -1.42
N ALA A 155 3.92 -7.03 -2.71
CA ALA A 155 2.85 -7.53 -3.58
C ALA A 155 2.83 -9.07 -3.66
N ILE A 156 4.01 -9.70 -3.82
CA ILE A 156 4.16 -11.17 -3.80
C ILE A 156 3.64 -11.73 -2.48
N ARG A 157 4.05 -11.15 -1.36
CA ARG A 157 3.64 -11.60 -0.03
C ARG A 157 2.13 -11.48 0.16
N VAL A 158 1.52 -10.36 -0.22
CA VAL A 158 0.07 -10.17 -0.09
C VAL A 158 -0.69 -11.21 -0.93
N CYS A 159 -0.22 -11.52 -2.14
CA CYS A 159 -0.82 -12.57 -2.96
C CYS A 159 -0.70 -13.94 -2.30
N PHE A 160 0.48 -14.29 -1.79
CA PHE A 160 0.72 -15.57 -1.12
C PHE A 160 -0.15 -15.73 0.13
N ASP A 161 -0.20 -14.71 0.99
CA ASP A 161 -0.96 -14.72 2.24
C ASP A 161 -2.48 -14.86 1.99
N ASN A 162 -2.96 -14.51 0.79
CA ASN A 162 -4.37 -14.62 0.39
C ASN A 162 -4.66 -15.74 -0.61
N GLY A 163 -3.68 -16.63 -0.88
CA GLY A 163 -3.85 -17.79 -1.75
C GLY A 163 -3.85 -17.51 -3.26
N GLU A 164 -3.48 -16.30 -3.69
CA GLU A 164 -3.35 -15.92 -5.11
C GLU A 164 -1.99 -16.37 -5.68
N MET A 165 -1.75 -17.68 -5.67
CA MET A 165 -0.45 -18.28 -6.01
C MET A 165 0.00 -17.97 -7.44
N ALA A 166 -0.89 -18.06 -8.42
CA ALA A 166 -0.55 -17.80 -9.82
C ALA A 166 -0.08 -16.34 -10.03
N LEU A 167 -0.77 -15.38 -9.40
CA LEU A 167 -0.38 -13.98 -9.45
C LEU A 167 0.93 -13.74 -8.69
N ALA A 168 1.12 -14.38 -7.53
CA ALA A 168 2.37 -14.31 -6.78
C ALA A 168 3.57 -14.80 -7.60
N GLU A 169 3.43 -15.93 -8.29
CA GLU A 169 4.48 -16.50 -9.16
C GLU A 169 4.80 -15.61 -10.36
N GLU A 170 3.77 -15.02 -10.99
CA GLU A 170 3.96 -14.06 -12.08
C GLU A 170 4.78 -12.84 -11.63
N ILE A 171 4.39 -12.23 -10.50
CA ILE A 171 5.11 -11.07 -9.94
C ILE A 171 6.54 -11.47 -9.53
N ASN A 172 6.72 -12.67 -8.96
CA ASN A 172 8.04 -13.18 -8.58
C ASN A 172 8.97 -13.36 -9.79
N GLY A 173 8.44 -13.80 -10.93
CA GLY A 173 9.21 -13.87 -12.18
C GLY A 173 9.77 -12.50 -12.59
N ARG A 174 8.92 -11.48 -12.62
CA ARG A 174 9.31 -10.09 -12.94
C ARG A 174 10.29 -9.52 -11.92
N TYR A 175 10.06 -9.79 -10.63
CA TYR A 175 10.96 -9.40 -9.55
C TYR A 175 12.36 -9.99 -9.75
N ASN A 176 12.47 -11.29 -10.02
CA ASN A 176 13.75 -11.98 -10.17
C ASN A 176 14.56 -11.45 -11.36
N GLU A 177 13.90 -11.11 -12.48
CA GLU A 177 14.55 -10.47 -13.63
C GLU A 177 15.18 -9.12 -13.24
N LEU A 178 14.41 -8.25 -12.58
CA LEU A 178 14.88 -6.94 -12.15
C LEU A 178 15.94 -7.04 -11.06
N TYR A 179 15.80 -7.98 -10.13
CA TYR A 179 16.77 -8.23 -9.08
C TYR A 179 18.10 -8.71 -9.65
N ALA A 180 18.10 -9.60 -10.65
CA ALA A 180 19.32 -10.05 -11.32
C ALA A 180 20.07 -8.88 -11.98
N ARG A 181 19.35 -7.97 -12.66
CA ARG A 181 19.91 -6.74 -13.24
C ARG A 181 20.53 -5.84 -12.16
N TYR A 182 19.81 -5.63 -11.05
CA TYR A 182 20.29 -4.83 -9.92
C TYR A 182 21.53 -5.45 -9.25
N ALA A 183 21.55 -6.77 -9.07
CA ALA A 183 22.68 -7.47 -8.47
C ALA A 183 23.93 -7.44 -9.36
N ALA A 184 23.77 -7.52 -10.69
CA ALA A 184 24.88 -7.38 -11.63
C ALA A 184 25.45 -5.95 -11.67
N PHE A 185 24.61 -4.95 -11.44
CA PHE A 185 25.02 -3.55 -11.40
C PHE A 185 25.86 -3.19 -10.17
N ASN A 186 25.65 -3.88 -9.03
CA ASN A 186 26.34 -3.62 -7.77
C ASN A 186 27.61 -4.46 -7.56
N GLN A 187 28.04 -5.24 -8.56
CA GLN A 187 29.30 -5.99 -8.56
C GLN A 187 30.39 -5.18 -9.25
#